data_AF-A0A1X1RFL8-F1
#
_entry.id   AF-A0A1X1RFL8-F1
#
_cell.length_a   1.000
_cell.length_b   1.000
_cell.length_c   1.000
_cell.angle_alpha   90.00
_cell.angle_beta   90.00
_cell.angle_gamma   90.00
#
_symmetry.space_group_name_H-M   'P 1'
#
loop_
_entity.id
_entity.type
_entity.pdbx_description
1 polymer ?
#
loop_
_entity_poly.entity_id
_entity_poly.type
_entity_poly.pdbx_seq_one_letter_code
_entity_poly.pdbx_strand_id
1 'polypeptide(L)'
;MSQKDMSERLGLAQVVYGRIELGTRAVRAIELRDIATALGLSADELLRDMAPVSPEEMVTRAEARRDAAYAALHDYGQGFLDAVVALEESEHGAAVSDDEFLDNADDLVDWLKRSQPAFIGLKADADLIPAVREALTNTAASVVIHPTKGDPDE
;
A
#
# COMPACT_ATOMS: atom_id res chain seq x y z
N MET A 1 -20.21 -25.38 -0.73
CA MET A 1 -18.74 -25.33 -0.60
C MET A 1 -18.42 -24.08 0.19
N SER A 2 -17.64 -24.16 1.27
CA SER A 2 -17.27 -22.98 2.05
C SER A 2 -16.06 -22.25 1.44
N GLN A 3 -15.86 -20.97 1.80
CA GLN A 3 -14.65 -20.22 1.40
C GLN A 3 -13.37 -20.92 1.85
N LYS A 4 -13.40 -21.56 3.02
CA LYS A 4 -12.26 -22.32 3.55
C LYS A 4 -11.94 -23.50 2.63
N ASP A 5 -12.94 -24.33 2.31
CA ASP A 5 -12.78 -25.49 1.44
C ASP A 5 -12.26 -25.09 0.05
N MET A 6 -12.74 -23.96 -0.47
CA MET A 6 -12.31 -23.46 -1.77
C MET A 6 -10.86 -22.95 -1.71
N SER A 7 -10.50 -22.16 -0.70
CA SER A 7 -9.14 -21.64 -0.53
C SER A 7 -8.11 -22.76 -0.38
N GLU A 8 -8.43 -23.80 0.40
CA GLU A 8 -7.57 -24.99 0.57
C GLU A 8 -7.39 -25.74 -0.75
N ARG A 9 -8.47 -25.93 -1.51
CA ARG A 9 -8.43 -26.62 -2.81
C ARG A 9 -7.63 -25.86 -3.87
N LEU A 10 -7.58 -24.53 -3.78
CA LEU A 10 -6.84 -23.66 -4.68
C LEU A 10 -5.40 -23.40 -4.22
N GLY A 11 -5.01 -23.87 -3.03
CA GLY A 11 -3.71 -23.57 -2.43
C GLY A 11 -3.52 -22.08 -2.12
N LEU A 12 -4.61 -21.36 -1.85
CA LEU A 12 -4.60 -19.93 -1.52
C LEU A 12 -4.85 -19.74 -0.03
N ALA A 13 -4.23 -18.72 0.57
CA ALA A 13 -4.64 -18.27 1.88
C ALA A 13 -6.10 -17.79 1.83
N GLN A 14 -6.91 -18.13 2.84
CA GLN A 14 -8.34 -17.81 2.86
C GLN A 14 -8.62 -16.30 2.67
N VAL A 15 -7.77 -15.44 3.25
CA VAL A 15 -7.85 -13.97 3.07
C VAL A 15 -7.65 -13.57 1.61
N VAL A 16 -6.74 -14.24 0.89
CA VAL A 16 -6.47 -13.97 -0.53
C VAL A 16 -7.67 -14.39 -1.39
N TYR A 17 -8.25 -15.56 -1.11
CA TYR A 17 -9.47 -16.01 -1.79
C TYR A 17 -10.66 -15.08 -1.51
N GLY A 18 -10.86 -14.65 -0.27
CA GLY A 18 -11.90 -13.68 0.08
C GLY A 18 -11.75 -12.35 -0.67
N ARG A 19 -10.52 -11.88 -0.89
CA ARG A 19 -10.27 -10.67 -1.71
C ARG A 19 -10.56 -10.87 -3.20
N ILE A 20 -10.42 -12.09 -3.72
CA ILE A 20 -10.82 -12.42 -5.10
C ILE A 20 -12.35 -12.36 -5.21
N GLU A 21 -13.08 -12.98 -4.28
CA GLU A 21 -14.55 -12.98 -4.29
C GLU A 21 -15.13 -11.56 -4.15
N LEU A 22 -14.50 -10.72 -3.34
CA LEU A 22 -14.88 -9.31 -3.18
C LEU A 22 -14.44 -8.41 -4.35
N GLY A 23 -13.73 -8.95 -5.35
CA GLY A 23 -13.23 -8.17 -6.49
C GLY A 23 -12.13 -7.15 -6.14
N THR A 24 -11.58 -7.19 -4.93
CA THR A 24 -10.52 -6.28 -4.43
C THR A 24 -9.11 -6.77 -4.78
N ARG A 25 -8.99 -7.98 -5.33
CA ARG A 25 -7.79 -8.54 -5.94
C ARG A 25 -8.16 -9.12 -7.31
N ALA A 26 -7.38 -8.78 -8.33
CA ALA A 26 -7.51 -9.41 -9.64
C ALA A 26 -7.19 -10.91 -9.57
N VAL A 27 -8.04 -11.73 -10.18
CA VAL A 27 -7.82 -13.17 -10.30
C VAL A 27 -6.89 -13.45 -11.48
N ARG A 28 -5.89 -14.32 -11.30
CA ARG A 28 -5.04 -14.77 -12.41
C ARG A 28 -5.80 -15.78 -13.27
N ALA A 29 -5.50 -15.87 -14.57
CA ALA A 29 -6.17 -16.82 -15.47
C ALA A 29 -6.09 -18.28 -14.98
N ILE A 30 -4.95 -18.69 -14.41
CA ILE A 30 -4.77 -20.01 -13.81
C ILE A 30 -5.68 -20.19 -12.58
N GLU A 31 -5.74 -19.18 -11.69
CA GLU A 31 -6.63 -19.21 -10.52
C GLU A 31 -8.10 -19.27 -10.94
N LEU A 32 -8.50 -18.52 -11.97
CA LEU A 32 -9.86 -18.54 -12.52
C LEU A 32 -10.24 -19.91 -13.06
N ARG A 33 -9.34 -20.56 -13.82
CA ARG A 33 -9.53 -21.93 -14.31
C ARG A 33 -9.70 -22.92 -13.15
N ASP A 34 -8.87 -22.80 -12.12
CA ASP A 34 -8.89 -23.71 -10.98
C ASP A 34 -10.17 -23.51 -10.14
N ILE A 35 -10.64 -22.26 -9.99
CA ILE A 35 -11.94 -21.92 -9.41
C ILE A 35 -13.08 -22.53 -10.23
N ALA A 36 -13.06 -22.38 -11.56
CA ALA A 36 -14.06 -22.97 -12.46
C ALA A 36 -14.15 -24.49 -12.25
N THR A 37 -12.99 -25.14 -12.28
CA THR A 37 -12.86 -26.60 -12.12
C THR A 37 -13.39 -27.05 -10.77
N ALA A 38 -13.09 -26.31 -9.70
CA ALA A 38 -13.59 -26.62 -8.36
C ALA A 38 -15.12 -26.52 -8.29
N LEU A 39 -15.72 -25.55 -8.98
CA LEU A 39 -17.16 -25.34 -9.08
C LEU A 39 -17.87 -26.28 -10.08
N GLY A 40 -17.13 -27.09 -10.84
CA GLY A 40 -17.69 -27.96 -11.87
C GLY A 40 -18.13 -27.22 -13.13
N LEU A 41 -17.57 -26.04 -13.37
CA LEU A 41 -17.81 -25.19 -14.53
C LEU A 41 -16.55 -25.10 -15.40
N SER A 42 -16.71 -24.75 -16.67
CA SER A 42 -15.62 -24.29 -17.51
C SER A 42 -15.27 -22.82 -17.21
N ALA A 43 -14.02 -22.42 -17.47
CA ALA A 43 -13.62 -21.02 -17.36
C ALA A 43 -14.44 -20.10 -18.28
N ASP A 44 -14.84 -20.60 -19.46
CA ASP A 44 -15.71 -19.87 -20.40
C ASP A 44 -17.10 -19.62 -19.81
N GLU A 45 -17.67 -20.56 -19.05
CA GLU A 45 -18.95 -20.36 -18.38
C GLU A 45 -18.86 -19.27 -17.31
N LEU A 46 -17.77 -19.22 -16.53
CA LEU A 46 -17.54 -18.11 -15.60
C LEU A 46 -17.37 -16.77 -16.31
N LEU A 47 -16.64 -16.75 -17.43
CA LEU A 47 -16.37 -15.52 -18.18
C LEU A 47 -17.60 -14.97 -18.89
N ARG A 48 -18.57 -15.80 -19.30
CA ARG A 48 -19.80 -15.34 -19.96
C ARG A 48 -20.63 -14.40 -19.10
N ASP A 49 -20.63 -14.62 -17.79
CA ASP A 49 -21.41 -13.83 -16.84
C ASP A 49 -20.61 -12.64 -16.28
N MET A 50 -19.33 -12.50 -16.65
CA MET A 50 -18.51 -11.38 -16.22
C MET A 50 -18.79 -10.13 -17.07
N ALA A 51 -19.27 -9.08 -16.41
CA ALA A 51 -19.26 -7.74 -16.98
C ALA A 51 -17.84 -7.15 -16.88
N PRO A 52 -17.26 -6.62 -17.98
CA PRO A 52 -16.04 -5.83 -17.90
C PRO A 52 -16.23 -4.66 -16.93
N VAL A 53 -15.21 -4.37 -16.13
CA VAL A 53 -15.20 -3.16 -15.29
C VAL A 53 -15.23 -1.95 -16.22
N SER A 54 -16.18 -1.05 -16.02
CA SER A 54 -16.31 0.13 -16.87
C SER A 54 -15.13 1.10 -16.65
N PRO A 55 -14.78 1.94 -17.64
CA PRO A 55 -13.77 2.97 -17.45
C PRO A 55 -14.06 3.88 -16.25
N GLU A 56 -15.33 4.23 -16.01
CA GLU A 56 -15.75 5.08 -14.88
C GLU A 56 -15.48 4.39 -13.53
N GLU A 57 -15.74 3.09 -13.44
CA GLU A 57 -15.43 2.31 -12.25
C GLU A 57 -13.91 2.17 -12.06
N MET A 58 -13.13 2.01 -13.14
CA MET A 58 -11.67 2.02 -13.08
C MET A 58 -11.13 3.36 -12.56
N VAL A 59 -11.70 4.49 -13.00
CA VAL A 59 -11.34 5.83 -12.51
C VAL A 59 -11.67 5.95 -11.02
N THR A 60 -12.88 5.57 -10.61
CA THR A 60 -13.29 5.59 -9.18
C THR A 60 -12.34 4.76 -8.31
N ARG A 61 -11.94 3.57 -8.78
CA ARG A 61 -10.98 2.71 -8.08
C ARG A 61 -9.58 3.36 -8.02
N ALA A 62 -9.17 4.09 -9.05
CA ALA A 62 -7.91 4.81 -9.06
C ALA A 62 -7.91 5.99 -8.08
N GLU A 63 -9.00 6.75 -8.02
CA GLU A 63 -9.20 7.84 -7.05
C GLU A 63 -9.16 7.33 -5.62
N ALA A 64 -9.91 6.26 -5.30
CA ALA A 64 -9.90 5.66 -3.97
C ALA A 64 -8.48 5.19 -3.55
N ARG A 65 -7.70 4.64 -4.49
CA ARG A 65 -6.31 4.25 -4.24
C ARG A 65 -5.39 5.45 -4.04
N ARG A 66 -5.57 6.53 -4.82
CA ARG A 66 -4.85 7.78 -4.66
C ARG A 66 -5.11 8.36 -3.27
N ASP A 67 -6.37 8.43 -2.86
CA ASP A 67 -6.76 9.03 -1.58
C ASP A 67 -6.26 8.20 -0.40
N ALA A 68 -6.32 6.86 -0.51
CA ALA A 68 -5.72 5.97 0.49
C ALA A 68 -4.19 6.11 0.56
N ALA A 69 -3.51 6.26 -0.57
CA ALA A 69 -2.06 6.49 -0.60
C ALA A 69 -1.71 7.86 -0.02
N TYR A 70 -2.50 8.90 -0.30
CA TYR A 70 -2.34 10.22 0.29
C TYR A 70 -2.49 10.18 1.82
N ALA A 71 -3.56 9.55 2.32
CA ALA A 71 -3.77 9.39 3.76
C ALA A 71 -2.61 8.64 4.43
N ALA A 72 -2.18 7.52 3.85
CA ALA A 72 -1.04 6.76 4.39
C ALA A 72 0.27 7.56 4.40
N LEU A 73 0.52 8.37 3.37
CA LEU A 73 1.72 9.22 3.30
C LEU A 73 1.65 10.38 4.30
N HIS A 74 0.48 10.98 4.46
CA HIS A 74 0.23 12.01 5.46
C HIS A 74 0.44 11.45 6.88
N ASP A 75 -0.16 10.31 7.20
CA ASP A 75 -0.03 9.66 8.51
C ASP A 75 1.42 9.26 8.79
N TYR A 76 2.14 8.76 7.78
CA TYR A 76 3.57 8.49 7.89
C TYR A 76 4.38 9.77 8.18
N GLY A 77 4.09 10.86 7.47
CA GLY A 77 4.74 12.15 7.68
C GLY A 77 4.48 12.71 9.09
N GLN A 78 3.25 12.60 9.57
CA GLN A 78 2.91 13.00 10.94
C GLN A 78 3.64 12.14 11.97
N GLY A 79 3.63 10.81 11.80
CA GLY A 79 4.36 9.91 12.70
C GLY A 79 5.87 10.15 12.71
N PHE A 80 6.45 10.58 11.59
CA PHE A 80 7.85 11.01 11.53
C PHE A 80 8.08 12.27 12.37
N LEU A 81 7.23 13.31 12.23
CA LEU A 81 7.34 14.53 13.02
C LEU A 81 7.17 14.26 14.52
N ASP A 82 6.19 13.43 14.88
CA ASP A 82 5.95 13.04 16.27
C ASP A 82 7.17 12.30 16.85
N ALA A 83 7.84 11.46 16.05
CA ALA A 83 9.06 10.76 16.47
C ALA A 83 10.25 11.72 16.63
N VAL A 84 10.38 12.74 15.79
CA VAL A 84 11.41 13.80 15.95
C VAL A 84 11.19 14.54 17.27
N VAL A 85 9.96 15.01 17.53
CA VAL A 85 9.64 15.72 18.78
C VAL A 85 9.91 14.83 19.99
N ALA A 86 9.48 13.58 19.95
CA ALA A 86 9.72 12.64 21.06
C ALA A 86 11.21 12.39 21.33
N LEU A 87 12.07 12.42 20.30
CA LEU A 87 13.53 12.33 20.47
C LEU A 87 14.12 13.61 21.04
N GLU A 88 13.70 14.77 20.55
CA GLU A 88 14.16 16.07 21.06
C GLU A 88 13.77 16.30 22.53
N GLU A 89 12.59 15.83 22.95
CA GLU A 89 12.12 15.91 24.33
C GLU A 89 12.73 14.84 25.25
N SER A 90 13.36 13.80 24.70
CA SER A 90 13.96 12.71 25.49
C SER A 90 15.36 13.07 25.99
N GLU A 91 15.54 13.13 27.32
CA GLU A 91 16.88 13.33 27.93
C GLU A 91 17.87 12.19 27.63
N HIS A 92 17.36 11.03 27.20
CA HIS A 92 18.17 9.84 27.01
C HIS A 92 18.20 9.34 25.57
N GLY A 93 17.39 9.88 24.66
CA GLY A 93 17.17 9.34 23.30
C GLY A 93 16.16 8.18 23.25
N ALA A 94 16.20 7.34 22.21
CA ALA A 94 15.30 6.18 22.06
C ALA A 94 15.98 4.92 21.53
N ALA A 95 15.75 3.77 22.18
CA ALA A 95 16.17 2.46 21.69
C ALA A 95 15.18 1.91 20.66
N VAL A 96 15.65 1.58 19.45
CA VAL A 96 14.84 1.01 18.36
C VAL A 96 15.08 -0.48 18.13
N SER A 97 16.17 -1.02 18.67
CA SER A 97 16.42 -2.46 18.82
C SER A 97 17.41 -2.71 19.96
N ASP A 98 17.75 -3.97 20.24
CA ASP A 98 18.67 -4.32 21.33
C ASP A 98 20.08 -3.70 21.16
N ASP A 99 20.51 -3.44 19.91
CA ASP A 99 21.84 -2.92 19.56
C ASP A 99 21.80 -1.53 18.91
N GLU A 100 20.64 -0.87 18.86
CA GLU A 100 20.47 0.36 18.07
C GLU A 100 19.69 1.43 18.83
N PHE A 101 20.28 2.62 18.88
CA PHE A 101 19.85 3.74 19.68
C PHE A 101 19.85 5.01 18.84
N LEU A 102 18.86 5.87 19.04
CA LEU A 102 18.68 7.13 18.34
C LEU A 102 18.85 8.27 19.34
N ASP A 103 19.80 9.17 19.09
CA ASP A 103 20.07 10.31 19.97
C ASP A 103 19.43 11.61 19.45
N ASN A 104 19.10 11.68 18.15
CA ASN A 104 18.59 12.88 17.51
C ASN A 104 17.83 12.58 16.20
N ALA A 105 17.36 13.64 15.54
CA ALA A 105 16.62 13.56 14.28
C ALA A 105 17.45 12.99 13.11
N ASP A 106 18.77 13.25 13.04
CA ASP A 106 19.63 12.71 11.99
C ASP A 106 19.77 11.19 12.12
N ASP A 107 19.88 10.67 13.34
CA ASP A 107 19.92 9.23 13.61
C ASP A 107 18.62 8.55 13.19
N LEU A 108 17.46 9.18 13.46
CA LEU A 108 16.17 8.70 13.00
C LEU A 108 16.10 8.60 11.47
N VAL A 109 16.57 9.64 10.78
CA VAL A 109 16.61 9.67 9.32
C VAL A 109 17.50 8.56 8.77
N ASP A 110 18.70 8.37 9.33
CA ASP A 110 19.64 7.35 8.89
C ASP A 110 19.20 5.93 9.23
N TRP A 111 18.46 5.76 10.33
CA TRP A 111 17.77 4.53 10.66
C TRP A 111 16.70 4.18 9.62
N LEU A 112 15.80 5.12 9.32
CA LEU A 112 14.72 4.91 8.34
C LEU A 112 15.26 4.56 6.94
N LYS A 113 16.35 5.18 6.50
CA LYS A 113 16.99 4.86 5.20
C LYS A 113 17.46 3.40 5.11
N ARG A 114 17.95 2.83 6.22
CA ARG A 114 18.50 1.47 6.27
C ARG A 114 17.45 0.41 6.58
N SER A 115 16.46 0.75 7.41
CA SER A 115 15.43 -0.20 7.86
C SER A 115 14.34 -0.43 6.82
N GLN A 116 14.20 0.46 5.84
CA GLN A 116 13.20 0.28 4.79
C GLN A 116 13.58 -0.87 3.83
N PRO A 117 12.62 -1.76 3.53
CA PRO A 117 12.84 -2.84 2.57
C PRO A 117 13.15 -2.26 1.18
N ALA A 118 14.08 -2.89 0.46
CA ALA A 118 14.39 -2.51 -0.90
C ALA A 118 13.12 -2.53 -1.77
N PHE A 119 12.74 -1.37 -2.30
CA PHE A 119 11.59 -1.27 -3.19
C PHE A 119 11.92 -1.98 -4.52
N ILE A 120 11.26 -3.10 -4.75
CA ILE A 120 11.29 -3.77 -6.06
C ILE A 120 10.29 -3.01 -6.93
N GLY A 121 10.83 -2.17 -7.83
CA GLY A 121 10.07 -1.27 -8.68
C GLY A 121 8.89 -1.91 -9.40
N LEU A 122 7.86 -1.11 -9.65
CA LEU A 122 6.77 -1.49 -10.54
C LEU A 122 7.16 -1.19 -11.99
N LYS A 123 6.96 -2.15 -12.89
CA LYS A 123 7.13 -1.94 -14.33
C LYS A 123 5.85 -1.32 -14.89
N ALA A 124 5.97 -0.14 -15.49
CA ALA A 124 4.90 0.52 -16.24
C ALA A 124 5.24 0.54 -17.73
N ASP A 125 4.22 0.63 -18.58
CA ASP A 125 4.41 0.84 -20.01
C ASP A 125 5.01 2.23 -20.27
N ALA A 126 5.86 2.32 -21.30
CA ALA A 126 6.72 3.48 -21.53
C ALA A 126 5.93 4.78 -21.81
N ASP A 127 4.76 4.65 -22.44
CA ASP A 127 3.81 5.72 -22.74
C ASP A 127 3.12 6.27 -21.48
N LEU A 128 3.00 5.47 -20.42
CA LEU A 128 2.42 5.89 -19.14
C LEU A 128 3.42 6.61 -18.23
N ILE A 129 4.73 6.48 -18.48
CA ILE A 129 5.78 7.04 -17.62
C ILE A 129 5.63 8.56 -17.41
N PRO A 130 5.37 9.40 -18.42
CA PRO A 130 5.23 10.84 -18.23
C PRO A 130 4.05 11.19 -17.31
N ALA A 131 2.89 10.56 -17.53
CA ALA A 131 1.69 10.80 -16.74
C ALA A 131 1.85 10.33 -15.29
N VAL A 132 2.45 9.16 -15.07
CA VAL A 132 2.77 8.66 -13.72
C VAL A 132 3.74 9.60 -13.00
N ARG A 133 4.77 10.09 -13.69
CA ARG A 133 5.74 11.03 -13.12
C ARG A 133 5.07 12.33 -12.69
N GLU A 134 4.25 12.92 -13.56
CA GLU A 134 3.51 14.14 -13.26
C GLU A 134 2.56 13.93 -12.07
N ALA A 135 1.82 12.82 -12.03
CA ALA A 135 0.94 12.48 -10.92
C ALA A 135 1.71 12.33 -9.59
N LEU A 136 2.89 11.69 -9.61
CA LEU A 136 3.75 11.57 -8.44
C LEU A 136 4.28 12.92 -7.97
N THR A 137 4.71 13.80 -8.88
CA THR A 137 5.16 15.15 -8.54
C THR A 137 4.03 15.97 -7.91
N ASN A 138 2.83 15.92 -8.48
CA ASN A 138 1.67 16.64 -7.95
C ASN A 138 1.26 16.09 -6.58
N THR A 139 1.32 14.76 -6.40
CA THR A 139 1.04 14.12 -5.11
C THR A 139 2.05 14.57 -4.06
N ALA A 140 3.34 14.56 -4.37
CA ALA A 140 4.39 15.04 -3.47
C ALA A 140 4.18 16.52 -3.08
N ALA A 141 3.79 17.38 -4.03
CA ALA A 141 3.50 18.79 -3.77
C ALA A 141 2.24 19.02 -2.92
N SER A 142 1.27 18.09 -2.96
CA SER A 142 0.04 18.18 -2.17
C SER A 142 0.19 17.76 -0.71
N VAL A 143 1.30 17.09 -0.36
CA VAL A 143 1.57 16.69 1.03
C VAL A 143 2.04 17.91 1.80
N VAL A 144 1.14 18.47 2.60
CA VAL A 144 1.47 19.57 3.51
C VAL A 144 2.13 18.98 4.75
N ILE A 145 3.43 19.19 4.88
CA ILE A 145 4.16 18.87 6.11
C ILE A 145 4.06 20.11 7.00
N HIS A 146 3.26 20.03 8.06
CA HIS A 146 3.22 21.09 9.06
C HIS A 146 4.39 20.90 10.03
N PRO A 147 5.38 21.80 10.08
CA PRO A 147 6.32 21.78 11.18
C PRO A 147 5.54 22.05 12.47
N THR A 148 5.71 21.20 13.48
CA THR A 148 5.30 21.54 14.84
C THR A 148 5.99 22.84 15.22
N LYS A 149 5.21 23.82 15.68
CA LYS A 149 5.72 25.12 16.15
C LYS A 149 6.78 24.85 17.21
N GLY A 150 8.02 25.24 16.94
CA GLY A 150 8.97 25.55 17.98
C GLY A 150 8.34 26.59 18.91
N ASP A 151 8.49 26.36 20.21
CA ASP A 151 8.12 27.32 21.24
C ASP A 151 8.64 28.71 20.87
N PRO A 152 7.81 29.77 20.90
CA PRO A 152 8.37 31.10 20.86
C PRO A 152 9.11 31.33 22.18
N ASP A 153 10.44 31.46 22.10
CA ASP A 153 11.26 32.09 23.13
C ASP A 153 10.62 33.43 23.56
N GLU A 154 10.16 33.50 24.83
CA GLU A 154 10.19 34.62 25.80
C GLU A 154 9.05 34.60 26.83
#